data_AF-A0A3N5PRU9-F1
#
_entry.id   AF-A0A3N5PRU9-F1
#
_cell.length_a   1.000
_cell.length_b   1.000
_cell.length_c   1.000
_cell.angle_alpha   90.00
_cell.angle_beta   90.00
_cell.angle_gamma   90.00
#
_symmetry.space_group_name_H-M   'P 1'
#
loop_
_entity.id
_entity.type
_entity.pdbx_description
1 polymer ?
#
loop_
_entity_poly.entity_id
_entity_poly.type
_entity_poly.pdbx_seq_one_letter_code
_entity_poly.pdbx_strand_id
1 'polypeptide(L)'
;MPTPCRCRMGRTIYRAAAAALLLPLTAVTHAQRSAEPQPYVTIKEVMEMTITPATNTLWNVPERPTDEQWAALEQAAITLLVAADAVARGGAGKSDAEWAGNPAWAAFNAAMMRAGLDALKAIRARDSEALIAAGDVLYPPCEGCHLQFNPGVVAEQ
;
A
#
# COMPACT_ATOMS: atom_id res chain seq x y z
N MET A 1 -18.80 -22.95 82.14
CA MET A 1 -20.24 -23.24 82.27
C MET A 1 -20.88 -23.17 80.88
N PRO A 2 -21.90 -23.99 80.59
CA PRO A 2 -21.84 -25.00 79.53
C PRO A 2 -22.83 -24.78 78.35
N THR A 3 -22.60 -25.62 77.33
CA THR A 3 -23.39 -26.07 76.15
C THR A 3 -24.92 -26.20 76.37
N PRO A 4 -25.80 -26.29 75.34
CA PRO A 4 -25.65 -27.23 74.21
C PRO A 4 -26.22 -26.90 72.82
N CYS A 5 -25.72 -27.73 71.91
CA CYS A 5 -26.12 -28.15 70.58
C CYS A 5 -27.60 -28.56 70.40
N ARG A 6 -28.19 -28.28 69.23
CA ARG A 6 -29.00 -29.20 68.36
C ARG A 6 -29.61 -28.40 67.19
N CYS A 7 -29.36 -28.72 65.92
CA CYS A 7 -29.79 -29.88 65.12
C CYS A 7 -31.25 -29.82 64.64
N ARG A 8 -31.46 -29.50 63.34
CA ARG A 8 -32.55 -30.03 62.49
C ARG A 8 -32.15 -29.79 61.03
N MET A 9 -31.58 -30.78 60.33
CA MET A 9 -32.26 -31.86 59.60
C MET A 9 -33.29 -31.32 58.60
N GLY A 10 -33.00 -31.52 57.32
CA GLY A 10 -33.67 -30.87 56.20
C GLY A 10 -35.01 -31.46 55.78
N ARG A 11 -35.47 -31.01 54.61
CA ARG A 11 -36.24 -31.72 53.58
C ARG A 11 -36.71 -30.67 52.56
N THR A 12 -36.21 -30.71 51.33
CA THR A 12 -36.80 -31.47 50.22
C THR A 12 -37.96 -30.68 49.56
N ILE A 13 -37.60 -30.05 48.44
CA ILE A 13 -38.36 -29.96 47.18
C ILE A 13 -39.74 -29.30 47.25
N TYR A 14 -39.88 -28.10 46.65
CA TYR A 14 -40.96 -27.89 45.67
C TYR A 14 -40.44 -27.03 44.52
N ARG A 15 -40.44 -27.67 43.35
CA ARG A 15 -40.22 -27.07 42.03
C ARG A 15 -41.31 -26.01 41.82
N ALA A 16 -40.93 -24.76 41.63
CA ALA A 16 -41.79 -23.78 40.98
C ALA A 16 -41.01 -23.22 39.79
N ALA A 17 -41.52 -23.55 38.61
CA ALA A 17 -40.96 -23.26 37.32
C ALA A 17 -40.81 -21.75 37.11
N ALA A 18 -39.61 -21.33 36.74
CA ALA A 18 -39.42 -20.17 35.88
C ALA A 18 -38.37 -20.59 34.85
N ALA A 19 -38.85 -21.23 33.77
CA ALA A 19 -38.06 -21.40 32.57
C ALA A 19 -37.87 -20.02 31.94
N ALA A 20 -36.93 -19.24 32.49
CA ALA A 20 -36.39 -18.07 31.82
C ALA A 20 -35.52 -18.60 30.68
N LEU A 21 -36.13 -18.71 29.50
CA LEU A 21 -35.46 -19.04 28.26
C LEU A 21 -34.53 -17.88 27.89
N LEU A 22 -33.35 -17.84 28.51
CA LEU A 22 -32.25 -16.98 28.11
C LEU A 22 -31.68 -17.54 26.80
N LEU A 23 -32.24 -17.12 25.66
CA LEU A 23 -31.52 -17.25 24.39
C LEU A 23 -30.27 -16.36 24.49
N PRO A 24 -29.04 -16.92 24.40
CA PRO A 24 -27.90 -16.08 24.16
C PRO A 24 -28.04 -15.50 22.75
N LEU A 25 -28.21 -14.18 22.65
CA LEU A 25 -27.98 -13.42 21.42
C LEU A 25 -26.48 -13.53 21.08
N THR A 26 -26.05 -14.67 20.53
CA THR A 26 -24.76 -14.76 19.85
C THR A 26 -24.94 -14.07 18.51
N ALA A 27 -24.84 -12.74 18.51
CA ALA A 27 -24.61 -12.00 17.28
C ALA A 27 -23.26 -12.48 16.73
N VAL A 28 -23.30 -13.43 15.80
CA VAL A 28 -22.13 -13.80 15.02
C VAL A 28 -21.83 -12.61 14.14
N THR A 29 -20.96 -11.71 14.61
CA THR A 29 -20.31 -10.72 13.77
C THR A 29 -19.42 -11.50 12.81
N HIS A 30 -19.97 -11.94 11.68
CA HIS A 30 -19.17 -12.29 10.52
C HIS A 30 -18.48 -11.00 10.10
N ALA A 31 -17.24 -10.81 10.53
CA ALA A 31 -16.34 -9.87 9.88
C ALA A 31 -16.21 -10.36 8.43
N GLN A 32 -16.97 -9.75 7.52
CA GLN A 32 -16.73 -9.90 6.09
C GLN A 32 -15.35 -9.31 5.85
N ARG A 33 -14.34 -10.19 5.85
CA ARG A 33 -13.02 -9.85 5.37
C ARG A 33 -13.20 -9.65 3.87
N SER A 34 -13.41 -8.41 3.44
CA SER A 34 -13.38 -8.06 2.03
C SER A 34 -12.06 -8.58 1.49
N ALA A 35 -12.11 -9.55 0.57
CA ALA A 35 -10.91 -9.98 -0.10
C ALA A 35 -10.38 -8.77 -0.87
N GLU A 36 -9.12 -8.38 -0.64
CA GLU A 36 -8.50 -7.36 -1.48
C GLU A 36 -8.52 -7.85 -2.94
N PRO A 37 -8.91 -6.99 -3.89
CA PRO A 37 -8.85 -7.32 -5.30
C PRO A 37 -7.45 -7.82 -5.66
N GLN A 38 -7.38 -8.96 -6.33
CA GLN A 38 -6.10 -9.49 -6.80
C GLN A 38 -5.60 -8.63 -7.97
N PRO A 39 -4.30 -8.31 -8.02
CA PRO A 39 -3.73 -7.62 -9.18
C PRO A 39 -3.92 -8.45 -10.46
N TYR A 40 -4.20 -7.79 -11.57
CA TYR A 40 -4.33 -8.45 -12.89
C TYR A 40 -3.01 -8.55 -13.65
N VAL A 41 -2.05 -7.70 -13.31
CA VAL A 41 -0.74 -7.59 -13.96
C VAL A 41 0.37 -7.71 -12.93
N THR A 42 1.53 -8.13 -13.40
CA THR A 42 2.76 -8.19 -12.61
C THR A 42 3.33 -6.80 -12.38
N ILE A 43 4.13 -6.65 -11.33
CA ILE A 43 4.93 -5.44 -11.11
C ILE A 43 5.82 -5.17 -12.31
N LYS A 44 6.42 -6.21 -12.91
CA LYS A 44 7.26 -6.08 -14.11
C LYS A 44 6.51 -5.40 -15.25
N GLU A 45 5.28 -5.82 -15.54
CA GLU A 45 4.45 -5.20 -16.58
C GLU A 45 4.12 -3.74 -16.25
N VAL A 46 3.80 -3.40 -15.00
CA VAL A 46 3.58 -2.00 -14.58
C VAL A 46 4.87 -1.18 -14.74
N MET A 47 6.01 -1.74 -14.36
CA MET A 47 7.31 -1.08 -14.50
C MET A 47 7.60 -0.78 -15.96
N GLU A 48 7.56 -1.79 -16.83
CA GLU A 48 7.94 -1.65 -18.25
C GLU A 48 6.93 -0.84 -19.07
N MET A 49 5.64 -1.05 -18.83
CA MET A 49 4.58 -0.47 -19.68
C MET A 49 4.04 0.85 -19.16
N THR A 50 4.38 1.26 -17.93
CA THR A 50 3.82 2.47 -17.31
C THR A 50 4.88 3.34 -16.65
N ILE A 51 5.68 2.81 -15.72
CA ILE A 51 6.66 3.62 -14.99
C ILE A 51 7.79 4.07 -15.91
N THR A 52 8.43 3.14 -16.64
CA THR A 52 9.53 3.45 -17.57
C THR A 52 9.17 4.54 -18.60
N PRO A 53 8.06 4.46 -19.37
CA PRO A 53 7.73 5.53 -20.31
C PRO A 53 7.43 6.86 -19.62
N ALA A 54 6.78 6.84 -18.45
CA ALA A 54 6.50 8.07 -17.69
C ALA A 54 7.80 8.74 -17.20
N THR A 55 8.73 7.98 -16.62
CA THR A 55 10.01 8.53 -16.15
C THR A 55 10.89 9.01 -17.30
N ASN A 56 10.88 8.32 -18.44
CA ASN A 56 11.57 8.79 -19.65
C ASN A 56 11.07 10.16 -20.11
N THR A 57 9.76 10.42 -20.03
CA THR A 57 9.19 11.74 -20.30
C THR A 57 9.66 12.77 -19.27
N LEU A 58 9.66 12.42 -17.98
CA LEU A 58 10.06 13.33 -16.90
C LEU A 58 11.55 13.71 -16.94
N TRP A 59 12.43 12.81 -17.40
CA TRP A 59 13.87 13.10 -17.53
C TRP A 59 14.23 13.82 -18.83
N ASN A 60 13.36 13.83 -19.83
CA ASN A 60 13.62 14.47 -21.12
C ASN A 60 12.92 15.84 -21.22
N VAL A 61 13.17 16.71 -20.23
CA VAL A 61 12.58 18.05 -20.16
C VAL A 61 13.19 18.96 -21.23
N PRO A 62 12.41 19.55 -22.14
CA PRO A 62 12.90 20.56 -23.07
C PRO A 62 13.36 21.83 -22.34
N GLU A 63 14.36 22.54 -22.86
CA GLU A 63 14.83 23.82 -22.28
C GLU A 63 13.69 24.84 -22.15
N ARG A 64 12.77 24.86 -23.13
CA ARG A 64 11.57 25.70 -23.14
C ARG A 64 10.36 24.87 -23.54
N PRO A 65 9.66 24.23 -22.60
CA PRO A 65 8.52 23.40 -22.93
C PRO A 65 7.34 24.24 -23.43
N THR A 66 6.69 23.78 -24.49
CA THR A 66 5.40 24.31 -24.96
C THR A 66 4.28 23.95 -23.99
N ASP A 67 3.10 24.55 -24.14
CA ASP A 67 1.92 24.18 -23.34
C ASP A 67 1.56 22.69 -23.46
N GLU A 68 1.68 22.13 -24.66
CA GLU A 68 1.45 20.70 -24.92
C GLU A 68 2.49 19.83 -24.21
N GLN A 69 3.76 20.25 -24.23
CA GLN A 69 4.82 19.53 -23.51
C GLN A 69 4.65 19.62 -21.99
N TRP A 70 4.19 20.75 -21.45
CA TRP A 70 3.83 20.84 -20.03
C TRP A 70 2.68 19.90 -19.66
N ALA A 71 1.66 19.79 -20.51
CA ALA A 71 0.56 18.85 -20.30
C ALA A 71 1.04 17.40 -20.34
N ALA A 72 1.94 17.05 -21.28
CA ALA A 72 2.54 15.73 -21.37
C ALA A 72 3.40 15.39 -20.14
N LEU A 73 4.18 16.34 -19.63
CA LEU A 73 4.94 16.20 -18.39
C LEU A 73 4.01 15.98 -17.18
N GLU A 74 2.90 16.73 -17.08
CA GLU A 74 1.93 16.54 -16.01
C GLU A 74 1.27 15.16 -16.07
N GLN A 75 0.88 14.72 -17.26
CA GLN A 75 0.35 13.37 -17.48
C GLN A 75 1.36 12.30 -17.06
N ALA A 76 2.64 12.45 -17.42
CA ALA A 76 3.69 11.53 -17.02
C ALA A 76 3.88 11.48 -15.51
N ALA A 77 3.92 12.64 -14.83
CA ALA A 77 4.05 12.70 -13.37
C ALA A 77 2.87 12.03 -12.65
N ILE A 78 1.63 12.27 -13.11
CA ILE A 78 0.44 11.62 -12.56
C ILE A 78 0.47 10.10 -12.82
N THR A 79 0.86 9.69 -14.02
CA THR A 79 0.98 8.28 -14.39
C THR A 79 1.98 7.56 -13.49
N LEU A 80 3.16 8.16 -13.25
CA LEU A 80 4.15 7.65 -12.32
C LEU A 80 3.57 7.49 -10.91
N LEU A 81 2.88 8.50 -10.38
CA LEU A 81 2.33 8.47 -9.01
C LEU A 81 1.26 7.39 -8.85
N VAL A 82 0.38 7.23 -9.83
CA VAL A 82 -0.66 6.18 -9.82
C VAL A 82 -0.03 4.79 -9.91
N ALA A 83 0.95 4.61 -10.80
CA ALA A 83 1.64 3.34 -10.95
C ALA A 83 2.48 2.98 -9.71
N ALA A 84 3.15 3.97 -9.10
CA ALA A 84 3.89 3.82 -7.86
C ALA A 84 3.00 3.35 -6.70
N ASP A 85 1.81 3.93 -6.57
CA ASP A 85 0.82 3.51 -5.59
C ASP A 85 0.33 2.07 -5.85
N ALA A 86 0.17 1.69 -7.12
CA ALA A 86 -0.19 0.33 -7.50
C ALA A 86 0.89 -0.70 -7.13
N VAL A 87 2.16 -0.47 -7.50
CA VAL A 87 3.27 -1.40 -7.21
C VAL A 87 3.60 -1.48 -5.72
N ALA A 88 3.23 -0.46 -4.93
CA ALA A 88 3.32 -0.52 -3.47
C ALA A 88 2.50 -1.65 -2.85
N ARG A 89 1.40 -2.06 -3.50
CA ARG A 89 0.48 -3.11 -3.04
C ARG A 89 0.81 -4.50 -3.59
N GLY A 90 1.81 -4.62 -4.46
CA GLY A 90 2.14 -5.87 -5.12
C GLY A 90 1.54 -6.00 -6.53
N GLY A 91 1.61 -7.21 -7.07
CA GLY A 91 1.26 -7.56 -8.44
C GLY A 91 0.96 -9.05 -8.58
N ALA A 92 0.66 -9.49 -9.80
CA ALA A 92 0.31 -10.88 -10.11
C ALA A 92 1.53 -11.81 -10.29
N GLY A 93 2.75 -11.27 -10.16
CA GLY A 93 4.00 -12.02 -10.30
C GLY A 93 4.30 -12.88 -9.09
N LYS A 94 5.13 -13.91 -9.29
CA LYS A 94 5.44 -14.93 -8.26
C LYS A 94 5.99 -14.34 -6.95
N SER A 95 6.77 -13.28 -7.04
CA SER A 95 7.43 -12.64 -5.89
C SER A 95 6.83 -11.27 -5.55
N ASP A 96 5.86 -10.78 -6.32
CA ASP A 96 5.38 -9.40 -6.20
C ASP A 96 4.74 -9.13 -4.83
N ALA A 97 3.96 -10.08 -4.31
CA ALA A 97 3.36 -9.98 -2.98
C ALA A 97 4.41 -10.04 -1.85
N GLU A 98 5.47 -10.84 -2.04
CA GLU A 98 6.58 -10.92 -1.09
C GLU A 98 7.37 -9.61 -1.07
N TRP A 99 7.69 -9.05 -2.24
CA TRP A 99 8.37 -7.76 -2.36
C TRP A 99 7.55 -6.64 -1.73
N ALA A 100 6.25 -6.55 -2.02
CA ALA A 100 5.38 -5.54 -1.44
C ALA A 100 5.27 -5.62 0.10
N GLY A 101 5.43 -6.81 0.67
CA GLY A 101 5.50 -7.02 2.11
C GLY A 101 6.85 -6.61 2.75
N ASN A 102 7.87 -6.30 1.95
CA ASN A 102 9.20 -5.96 2.45
C ASN A 102 9.28 -4.46 2.82
N PRO A 103 9.73 -4.10 4.05
CA PRO A 103 9.87 -2.70 4.44
C PRO A 103 10.80 -1.86 3.55
N ALA A 104 11.83 -2.48 2.97
CA ALA A 104 12.74 -1.79 2.05
C ALA A 104 12.04 -1.41 0.73
N TRP A 105 11.14 -2.27 0.23
CA TRP A 105 10.32 -1.97 -0.95
C TRP A 105 9.47 -0.72 -0.71
N ALA A 106 8.75 -0.70 0.41
CA ALA A 106 7.93 0.44 0.80
C ALA A 106 8.75 1.73 0.96
N ALA A 107 9.97 1.64 1.50
CA ALA A 107 10.85 2.79 1.66
C ALA A 107 11.32 3.37 0.31
N PHE A 108 11.76 2.53 -0.63
CA PHE A 108 12.13 2.98 -1.98
C PHE A 108 10.94 3.57 -2.73
N ASN A 109 9.78 2.90 -2.68
CA ASN A 109 8.57 3.40 -3.34
C ASN A 109 8.12 4.75 -2.76
N ALA A 110 8.17 4.92 -1.44
CA ALA A 110 7.85 6.20 -0.80
C ALA A 110 8.85 7.31 -1.16
N ALA A 111 10.14 7.00 -1.34
CA ALA A 111 11.12 7.97 -1.83
C ALA A 111 10.84 8.37 -3.28
N MET A 112 10.56 7.40 -4.15
CA MET A 112 10.17 7.64 -5.55
C MET A 112 8.89 8.49 -5.64
N MET A 113 7.85 8.17 -4.86
CA MET A 113 6.60 8.94 -4.84
C MET A 113 6.82 10.39 -4.36
N ARG A 114 7.69 10.62 -3.37
CA ARG A 114 8.02 11.99 -2.94
C ARG A 114 8.68 12.80 -4.05
N ALA A 115 9.68 12.23 -4.72
CA ALA A 115 10.32 12.88 -5.87
C ALA A 115 9.32 13.13 -7.01
N GLY A 116 8.41 12.19 -7.28
CA GLY A 116 7.34 12.35 -8.26
C GLY A 116 6.33 13.47 -7.90
N LEU A 117 6.03 13.64 -6.61
CA LEU A 117 5.19 14.75 -6.12
C LEU A 117 5.91 16.10 -6.28
N ASP A 118 7.20 16.15 -6.00
CA ASP A 118 8.02 17.35 -6.22
C ASP A 118 8.10 17.72 -7.71
N ALA A 119 8.28 16.73 -8.59
CA ALA A 119 8.21 16.91 -10.04
C ALA A 119 6.84 17.45 -10.48
N LEU A 120 5.74 16.85 -10.01
CA LEU A 120 4.38 17.31 -10.33
C LEU A 120 4.16 18.77 -9.88
N LYS A 121 4.67 19.13 -8.71
CA LYS A 121 4.61 20.51 -8.20
C LYS A 121 5.39 21.48 -9.10
N ALA A 122 6.61 21.12 -9.49
CA ALA A 122 7.43 21.91 -10.40
C ALA A 122 6.77 22.09 -11.77
N ILE A 123 6.20 21.01 -12.33
CA ILE A 123 5.45 21.02 -13.59
C ILE A 123 4.28 22.00 -13.54
N ARG A 124 3.48 21.95 -12.47
CA ARG A 124 2.34 22.87 -12.29
C ARG A 124 2.76 24.32 -12.11
N ALA A 125 3.95 24.55 -11.56
CA ALA A 125 4.56 25.87 -11.46
C ALA A 125 5.27 26.31 -12.76
N ARG A 126 5.39 25.41 -13.75
CA ARG A 126 6.17 25.59 -14.99
C ARG A 126 7.63 25.95 -14.72
N ASP A 127 8.20 25.30 -13.71
CA ASP A 127 9.58 25.50 -13.26
C ASP A 127 10.45 24.34 -13.76
N SER A 128 11.14 24.55 -14.88
CA SER A 128 12.00 23.53 -15.49
C SER A 128 13.21 23.20 -14.62
N GLU A 129 13.76 24.17 -13.88
CA GLU A 129 14.93 23.95 -13.03
C GLU A 129 14.55 23.06 -11.83
N ALA A 130 13.43 23.37 -11.17
CA ALA A 130 12.91 22.55 -10.09
C ALA A 130 12.49 21.15 -10.58
N LEU A 131 11.98 21.03 -11.81
CA LEU A 131 11.63 19.74 -12.40
C LEU A 131 12.87 18.88 -12.65
N ILE A 132 13.95 19.46 -13.21
CA ILE A 132 15.22 18.76 -13.42
C ILE A 132 15.79 18.29 -12.08
N ALA A 133 15.81 19.17 -11.07
CA ALA A 133 16.28 18.81 -9.73
C ALA A 133 15.45 17.69 -9.10
N ALA A 134 14.13 17.68 -9.29
CA ALA A 134 13.27 16.57 -8.85
C ALA A 134 13.58 15.27 -9.62
N GLY A 135 13.89 15.37 -10.92
CA GLY A 135 14.34 14.26 -11.76
C GLY A 135 15.64 13.60 -11.27
N ASP A 136 16.60 14.40 -10.80
CA ASP A 136 17.85 13.90 -10.21
C ASP A 136 17.60 13.13 -8.90
N VAL A 137 16.67 13.61 -8.07
CA VAL A 137 16.26 12.94 -6.82
C VAL A 137 15.43 11.68 -7.09
N LEU A 138 14.75 11.60 -8.23
CA LEU A 138 13.94 10.46 -8.64
C LEU A 138 14.76 9.22 -9.01
N TYR A 139 16.00 9.39 -9.49
CA TYR A 139 16.82 8.26 -9.96
C TYR A 139 17.30 7.31 -8.84
N PRO A 140 17.91 7.78 -7.72
CA PRO A 140 18.42 6.91 -6.67
C PRO A 140 17.44 5.87 -6.09
N PRO A 141 16.16 6.18 -5.82
CA PRO A 141 15.22 5.16 -5.32
C PRO A 141 14.92 4.07 -6.35
N CYS A 142 14.92 4.39 -7.65
CA CYS A 142 14.75 3.40 -8.72
C CYS A 142 15.94 2.42 -8.75
N GLU A 143 17.17 2.95 -8.75
CA GLU A 143 18.40 2.14 -8.74
C GLU A 143 18.48 1.25 -7.50
N GLY A 144 18.27 1.82 -6.31
CA GLY A 144 18.34 1.07 -5.05
C GLY A 144 17.30 -0.06 -4.98
N CYS A 145 16.08 0.20 -5.44
CA CYS A 145 15.03 -0.83 -5.52
C CYS A 145 15.43 -1.95 -6.47
N HIS A 146 15.91 -1.61 -7.68
CA HIS A 146 16.31 -2.61 -8.67
C HIS A 146 17.51 -3.44 -8.21
N LEU A 147 18.53 -2.85 -7.59
CA LEU A 147 19.67 -3.59 -7.04
C LEU A 147 19.23 -4.67 -6.03
N GLN A 148 18.17 -4.42 -5.26
CA GLN A 148 17.72 -5.33 -4.22
C GLN A 148 16.67 -6.33 -4.70
N PHE A 149 15.70 -5.90 -5.51
CA PHE A 149 14.52 -6.70 -5.86
C PHE A 149 14.51 -7.15 -7.32
N ASN A 150 15.38 -6.61 -8.16
CA ASN A 150 15.51 -6.98 -9.56
C ASN A 150 16.96 -6.83 -10.08
N PRO A 151 17.95 -7.50 -9.46
CA PRO A 151 19.38 -7.25 -9.73
C PRO A 151 19.79 -7.52 -11.19
N GLY A 152 18.99 -8.26 -11.96
CA GLY A 152 19.23 -8.48 -13.39
C GLY A 152 19.14 -7.20 -14.22
N VAL A 153 18.26 -6.24 -13.89
CA VAL A 153 18.03 -5.07 -14.77
C VAL A 153 19.10 -3.96 -14.65
N VAL A 154 19.99 -4.06 -13.66
CA VAL A 154 21.12 -3.13 -13.48
C VAL A 154 22.42 -3.70 -14.06
N ALA A 155 22.49 -5.00 -14.36
CA ALA A 155 23.68 -5.65 -14.89
C ALA A 155 23.83 -5.52 -16.42
N GLU A 156 22.79 -5.03 -17.11
CA GLU A 156 22.71 -4.94 -18.58
C GLU A 156 22.61 -3.50 -19.11
N GLN A 157 23.00 -2.51 -18.31
CA GLN A 157 23.12 -1.10 -18.73
C GLN A 157 24.55 -0.73 -19.11
#